data_AF-B1YDM0-F1
#
_entry.id   AF-B1YDM0-F1
#
_cell.length_a   1.000
_cell.length_b   1.000
_cell.length_c   1.000
_cell.angle_alpha   90.00
_cell.angle_beta   90.00
_cell.angle_gamma   90.00
#
_symmetry.space_group_name_H-M   'P 1'
#
loop_
_entity.id
_entity.type
_entity.pdbx_description
1 polymer ?
#
loop_
_entity_poly.entity_id
_entity_poly.type
_entity_poly.pdbx_seq_one_letter_code
_entity_poly.pdbx_strand_id
1 'polypeptide(L)' 'MSKELAKRLRDVVDLLESAVDEGDCRLAEEALDELRNIVEELEE' A
#
# COMPACT_ATOMS: atom_id res chain seq x y z
N MET A 1 5.07 -12.52 9.92
CA MET A 1 4.38 -12.00 8.72
C MET A 1 3.71 -13.14 7.97
N SER A 2 2.39 -13.06 7.78
CA SER A 2 1.66 -13.95 6.87
C SER A 2 2.13 -13.73 5.44
N LYS A 3 2.24 -14.80 4.63
CA LYS A 3 2.59 -14.68 3.20
C LYS A 3 1.60 -13.80 2.43
N GLU A 4 0.34 -13.79 2.86
CA GLU A 4 -0.71 -12.96 2.28
C GLU A 4 -0.44 -11.46 2.55
N LEU A 5 -0.06 -11.14 3.77
CA LEU A 5 0.19 -9.77 4.19
C LEU A 5 1.45 -9.20 3.51
N ALA A 6 2.49 -10.03 3.34
CA ALA A 6 3.67 -9.65 2.56
C ALA A 6 3.37 -9.41 1.08
N LYS A 7 2.38 -10.12 0.50
CA LYS A 7 1.93 -9.90 -0.87
C LYS A 7 1.17 -8.58 -0.98
N ARG A 8 0.18 -8.36 -0.11
CA ARG A 8 -0.59 -7.09 -0.06
C ARG A 8 0.32 -5.87 0.10
N LEU A 9 1.33 -5.96 0.97
CA LEU A 9 2.29 -4.88 1.15
C LEU A 9 3.06 -4.57 -0.14
N ARG A 10 3.46 -5.60 -0.89
CA ARG A 10 4.13 -5.40 -2.19
C ARG A 10 3.19 -4.78 -3.21
N ASP A 11 1.96 -5.29 -3.30
CA ASP A 11 0.96 -4.78 -4.25
C ASP A 11 0.67 -3.28 -3.99
N VAL A 12 0.62 -2.87 -2.72
CA VAL A 12 0.45 -1.46 -2.33
C VAL A 12 1.67 -0.60 -2.69
N VAL A 13 2.89 -1.12 -2.51
CA VAL A 13 4.11 -0.41 -2.90
C VAL A 13 4.17 -0.21 -4.41
N ASP A 14 3.89 -1.25 -5.19
CA ASP A 14 3.87 -1.18 -6.66
C ASP A 14 2.82 -0.15 -7.16
N LEU A 15 1.67 -0.09 -6.48
CA LEU A 15 0.61 0.90 -6.76
C LEU A 15 1.06 2.33 -6.43
N LEU A 16 1.74 2.52 -5.30
CA LEU A 16 2.29 3.81 -4.87
C LEU A 16 3.36 4.33 -5.83
N GLU A 17 4.27 3.46 -6.27
CA GLU A 17 5.28 3.81 -7.28
C GLU A 17 4.63 4.27 -8.58
N SER A 18 3.64 3.51 -9.07
CA SER A 18 2.90 3.86 -10.30
C SER A 18 2.15 5.18 -10.15
N ALA A 19 1.47 5.41 -9.02
CA ALA A 19 0.73 6.64 -8.76
C ALA A 19 1.65 7.87 -8.71
N VAL A 20 2.84 7.73 -8.12
CA VAL A 20 3.84 8.80 -8.06
C VAL A 20 4.40 9.10 -9.45
N ASP A 21 4.73 8.07 -10.22
CA ASP A 21 5.25 8.21 -11.59
C ASP A 21 4.24 8.89 -12.52
N GLU A 22 2.95 8.60 -12.36
CA GLU A 22 1.86 9.18 -13.15
C GLU A 22 1.39 10.54 -12.62
N GLY A 23 1.82 10.94 -11.41
CA GLY A 23 1.35 12.16 -10.75
C GLY A 23 -0.11 12.07 -10.29
N ASP A 24 -0.65 10.87 -10.12
CA ASP A 24 -2.00 10.63 -9.62
C ASP A 24 -2.04 10.71 -8.10
N CYS A 25 -2.23 11.92 -7.58
CA CYS A 25 -2.32 12.17 -6.14
C CYS A 25 -3.46 11.39 -5.47
N ARG A 26 -4.56 11.13 -6.18
CA ARG A 26 -5.70 10.42 -5.60
C ARG A 26 -5.36 8.94 -5.41
N LEU A 27 -4.76 8.33 -6.42
CA LEU A 27 -4.33 6.94 -6.32
C LEU A 27 -3.24 6.76 -5.26
N ALA A 28 -2.34 7.74 -5.12
CA ALA A 28 -1.33 7.74 -4.07
C ALA A 28 -1.96 7.83 -2.66
N GLU A 29 -2.99 8.66 -2.47
CA GLU A 29 -3.75 8.72 -1.21
C GLU A 29 -4.44 7.39 -0.90
N GLU A 30 -5.12 6.78 -1.88
CA GLU A 30 -5.80 5.49 -1.72
C GLU A 30 -4.81 4.37 -1.35
N ALA A 31 -3.63 4.34 -1.96
CA ALA A 31 -2.57 3.39 -1.64
C ALA A 31 -1.97 3.60 -0.24
N LEU A 32 -1.82 4.85 0.20
CA LEU A 32 -1.34 5.18 1.55
C LEU A 32 -2.35 4.79 2.64
N ASP A 33 -3.65 4.93 2.38
CA ASP A 33 -4.70 4.47 3.29
C ASP A 33 -4.66 2.94 3.46
N GLU A 34 -4.51 2.19 2.36
CA GLU A 34 -4.36 0.73 2.43
C GLU A 34 -3.06 0.33 3.16
N LEU A 35 -1.95 1.05 2.92
CA LEU A 35 -0.70 0.82 3.63
C LEU A 35 -0.87 1.00 5.15
N ARG A 36 -1.62 2.04 5.55
CA ARG A 36 -1.92 2.28 6.96
C ARG A 36 -2.70 1.13 7.58
N ASN A 37 -3.73 0.63 6.89
CA ASN A 37 -4.50 -0.54 7.37
C ASN A 37 -3.59 -1.77 7.56
N ILE A 38 -2.68 -2.02 6.62
CA ILE A 38 -1.72 -3.14 6.71
C ILE A 38 -0.78 -2.97 7.92
N VAL A 39 -0.36 -1.75 8.22
CA VAL A 39 0.48 -1.46 9.41
C VAL A 39 -0.32 -1.68 10.69
N GLU A 40 -1.57 -1.22 10.75
CA GLU A 40 -2.46 -1.45 11.90
C GLU A 40 -2.68 -2.97 12.12
N GLU A 41 -2.89 -3.76 11.05
CA GLU A 41 -2.98 -5.23 11.11
C GLU A 41 -1.68 -5.92 11.59
N LEU A 42 -0.52 -5.27 11.46
CA LEU A 42 0.77 -5.80 11.93
C LEU A 42 1.03 -5.52 13.41
N GLU A 43 0.39 -4.50 13.97
CA GLU A 43 0.52 -4.11 15.38
C GLU A 43 -0.40 -4.93 16.30
N GLU A 44 -1.45 -5.57 15.75
CA GLU A 44 -2.36 -6.51 16.44
C GLU A 44 -1.87 -7.98 16.40
#